data_AF-A0A9D4G890-F1
#
_entry.id   AF-A0A9D4G890-F1
#
_cell.length_a   1.000
_cell.length_b   1.000
_cell.length_c   1.000
_cell.angle_alpha   90.00
_cell.angle_beta   90.00
_cell.angle_gamma   90.00
#
_symmetry.space_group_name_H-M   'P 1'
#
loop_
_entity.id
_entity.type
_entity.pdbx_description
1 polymer ?
#
loop_
_entity_poly.entity_id
_entity_poly.type
_entity_poly.pdbx_seq_one_letter_code
_entity_poly.pdbx_strand_id
1 'polypeptide(L)'
;MCSLTVHRVVLLNKDSSTPVIHVGVLLDYHRIPSPFRNNDFIVKIFETAFASIQTQSDLLTGYRIQMHIRYITSPDDHFIDEGQAAIQMVNLLQLGEPKVAVLGPFWDVHLYTTAKIASNFRTIQLSPVSRSAISLRDPRMSTLYRIIQDFHQINRFRIKLMKHFGWTRAATIVTLDDLELS
;
A
#
# COMPACT_ATOMS: atom_id res chain seq x y z
N MET A 1 -16.90 8.34 -20.68
CA MET A 1 -17.32 7.06 -20.08
C MET A 1 -17.10 7.18 -18.57
N CYS A 2 -18.16 7.11 -17.75
CA CYS A 2 -18.02 7.11 -16.30
C CYS A 2 -17.48 5.75 -15.84
N SER A 3 -16.23 5.71 -15.40
CA SER A 3 -15.67 4.54 -14.72
C SER A 3 -16.39 4.34 -13.38
N LEU A 4 -16.99 3.15 -13.18
CA LEU A 4 -17.59 2.75 -11.91
C LEU A 4 -16.48 2.68 -10.86
N THR A 5 -16.38 3.72 -10.03
CA THR A 5 -15.52 3.67 -8.84
C THR A 5 -16.18 2.75 -7.82
N VAL A 6 -15.74 1.50 -7.77
CA VAL A 6 -16.26 0.51 -6.81
C VAL A 6 -15.79 0.90 -5.41
N HIS A 7 -16.66 1.52 -4.63
CA HIS A 7 -16.47 1.69 -3.20
C HIS A 7 -16.98 0.42 -2.51
N ARG A 8 -16.08 -0.33 -1.86
CA ARG A 8 -16.47 -1.47 -1.04
C ARG A 8 -16.24 -1.11 0.42
N VAL A 9 -17.34 -1.06 1.18
CA VAL A 9 -17.31 -0.97 2.64
C VAL A 9 -17.52 -2.37 3.18
N VAL A 10 -16.57 -2.86 3.96
CA VAL A 10 -16.70 -4.15 4.64
C VAL A 10 -17.06 -3.89 6.10
N LEU A 11 -18.28 -4.26 6.47
CA LEU A 11 -18.79 -4.18 7.83
C LEU A 11 -18.53 -5.52 8.53
N LEU A 12 -17.80 -5.48 9.64
CA LEU A 12 -17.59 -6.64 10.52
C LEU A 12 -18.53 -6.47 11.74
N ASN A 13 -19.68 -7.16 11.68
CA ASN A 13 -20.71 -7.38 12.73
C ASN A 13 -21.42 -6.17 13.40
N LYS A 14 -22.52 -6.46 14.13
CA LYS A 14 -23.85 -5.83 13.94
C LYS A 14 -24.37 -4.89 15.06
N ASP A 15 -23.55 -4.46 16.03
CA ASP A 15 -24.03 -3.58 17.10
C ASP A 15 -23.80 -2.10 16.78
N SER A 16 -24.88 -1.34 16.61
CA SER A 16 -24.84 0.06 16.13
C SER A 16 -24.28 1.05 17.17
N SER A 17 -24.12 0.60 18.42
CA SER A 17 -23.65 1.41 19.55
C SER A 17 -22.12 1.44 19.69
N THR A 18 -21.39 0.54 19.02
CA THR A 18 -19.93 0.43 19.19
C THR A 18 -19.19 1.46 18.33
N PRO A 19 -18.30 2.29 18.89
CA PRO A 19 -17.51 3.26 18.14
C PRO A 19 -16.60 2.58 17.11
N VAL A 20 -16.36 3.27 16.00
CA VAL A 20 -15.76 2.69 14.79
C VAL A 20 -14.43 3.34 14.48
N ILE A 21 -13.42 2.52 14.26
CA ILE A 21 -12.13 2.93 13.72
C ILE A 21 -12.16 2.66 12.22
N HIS A 22 -12.06 3.72 11.42
CA HIS A 22 -12.08 3.61 9.98
C HIS A 22 -10.67 3.53 9.41
N VAL A 23 -10.41 2.49 8.61
CA VAL A 23 -9.14 2.26 7.95
C VAL A 23 -9.37 2.29 6.44
N GLY A 24 -8.58 3.07 5.73
CA GLY A 24 -8.59 3.09 4.27
C GLY A 24 -7.69 1.98 3.71
N VAL A 25 -8.09 1.39 2.59
CA VAL A 25 -7.27 0.42 1.84
C VAL A 25 -7.27 0.84 0.37
N LEU A 26 -6.07 1.00 -0.18
CA LEU A 26 -5.86 1.39 -1.57
C LEU A 26 -5.19 0.24 -2.31
N LEU A 27 -5.91 -0.36 -3.25
CA LEU A 27 -5.48 -1.56 -4.00
C LEU A 27 -5.28 -1.25 -5.48
N ASP A 28 -4.22 -1.80 -6.06
CA ASP A 28 -3.91 -1.67 -7.48
C ASP A 28 -4.72 -2.70 -8.28
N TYR A 29 -5.70 -2.27 -9.08
CA TYR A 29 -6.52 -3.17 -9.90
C TYR A 29 -5.88 -3.45 -11.24
N HIS A 30 -5.68 -4.73 -11.52
CA HIS A 30 -5.28 -5.23 -12.84
C HIS A 30 -6.35 -6.19 -13.35
N ARG A 31 -6.78 -6.00 -14.60
CA ARG A 31 -7.77 -6.88 -15.23
C ARG A 31 -7.15 -8.22 -15.63
N ILE A 32 -5.83 -8.27 -15.83
CA ILE A 32 -5.10 -9.49 -16.16
C ILE A 32 -4.75 -10.22 -14.84
N PRO A 33 -5.36 -11.39 -14.58
CA PRO A 33 -5.08 -12.16 -13.38
C PRO A 33 -3.63 -12.64 -13.41
N SER A 34 -2.85 -12.20 -12.44
CA SER A 34 -1.58 -12.83 -12.06
C SER A 34 -1.74 -13.40 -10.65
N PRO A 35 -1.09 -14.52 -10.33
CA PRO A 35 -1.15 -15.12 -8.99
C PRO A 35 -0.69 -14.15 -7.88
N PHE A 36 0.09 -13.11 -8.23
CA PHE A 36 0.52 -12.04 -7.32
C PHE A 36 -0.31 -10.75 -7.43
N ARG A 37 -1.31 -10.72 -8.32
CA ARG A 37 -2.16 -9.54 -8.63
C ARG A 37 -3.64 -9.78 -8.35
N ASN A 38 -3.96 -10.77 -7.51
CA ASN A 38 -5.33 -11.04 -7.12
C ASN A 38 -5.73 -10.15 -5.93
N ASN A 39 -6.38 -9.02 -6.22
CA ASN A 39 -6.89 -8.13 -5.18
C ASN A 39 -7.88 -8.82 -4.24
N ASP A 40 -8.64 -9.81 -4.70
CA ASP A 40 -9.56 -10.53 -3.83
C ASP A 40 -8.82 -11.33 -2.77
N PHE A 41 -7.63 -11.85 -3.09
CA PHE A 41 -6.77 -12.51 -2.12
C PHE A 41 -6.27 -11.52 -1.06
N ILE A 42 -5.81 -10.33 -1.46
CA ILE A 42 -5.35 -9.29 -0.53
C ILE A 42 -6.50 -8.78 0.35
N VAL A 43 -7.68 -8.52 -0.23
CA VAL A 43 -8.89 -8.16 0.51
C VAL A 43 -9.21 -9.25 1.53
N LYS A 44 -9.14 -10.53 1.13
CA LYS A 44 -9.44 -11.63 2.04
C LYS A 44 -8.45 -11.72 3.20
N ILE A 45 -7.16 -11.48 2.96
CA ILE A 45 -6.15 -11.39 4.02
C ILE A 45 -6.53 -10.31 5.05
N PHE A 46 -6.90 -9.12 4.60
CA PHE A 46 -7.29 -8.05 5.52
C PHE A 46 -8.60 -8.33 6.26
N GLU A 47 -9.60 -8.89 5.56
CA GLU A 47 -10.85 -9.31 6.19
C GLU A 47 -10.58 -10.33 7.30
N THR A 48 -9.75 -11.34 7.03
CA THR A 48 -9.38 -12.36 8.01
C THR A 48 -8.56 -11.76 9.17
N ALA A 49 -7.61 -10.89 8.89
CA ALA A 49 -6.78 -10.25 9.92
C ALA A 49 -7.61 -9.37 10.85
N PHE A 50 -8.49 -8.51 10.31
CA PHE A 50 -9.34 -7.66 11.14
C PHE A 50 -10.44 -8.41 11.86
N ALA A 51 -10.99 -9.48 11.26
CA ALA A 51 -11.87 -10.39 11.99
C ALA A 51 -11.15 -11.02 13.18
N SER A 52 -9.90 -11.47 13.01
CA SER A 52 -9.09 -12.02 14.10
C SER A 52 -8.83 -10.99 15.20
N ILE A 53 -8.51 -9.74 14.86
CA ILE A 53 -8.31 -8.67 15.85
C ILE A 53 -9.60 -8.42 16.65
N GLN A 54 -10.75 -8.39 16.00
CA GLN A 54 -12.04 -8.18 16.69
C GLN A 54 -12.45 -9.33 17.61
N THR A 55 -11.91 -10.53 17.42
CA THR A 55 -12.14 -11.65 18.35
C THR A 55 -11.26 -11.61 19.59
N GLN A 56 -10.22 -10.76 19.61
CA GLN A 56 -9.30 -10.64 20.73
C GLN A 56 -9.79 -9.55 21.70
N SER A 57 -10.16 -9.95 22.92
CA SER A 57 -10.73 -9.03 23.91
C SER A 57 -9.74 -7.98 24.44
N ASP A 58 -8.45 -8.25 24.32
CA ASP A 58 -7.34 -7.40 24.76
C ASP A 58 -6.87 -6.40 23.69
N LEU A 59 -7.22 -6.61 22.41
CA LEU A 59 -6.88 -5.70 21.31
C LEU A 59 -8.13 -4.90 20.90
N LEU A 60 -8.16 -3.61 21.25
CA LEU A 60 -9.21 -2.65 20.88
C LEU A 60 -10.57 -2.87 21.57
N THR A 61 -10.55 -3.17 22.88
CA THR A 61 -11.76 -3.31 23.69
C THR A 61 -12.71 -2.12 23.50
N GLY A 62 -13.96 -2.40 23.12
CA GLY A 62 -14.99 -1.38 22.94
C GLY A 62 -14.95 -0.64 21.60
N TYR A 63 -14.10 -1.02 20.66
CA TYR A 63 -14.05 -0.46 19.31
C TYR A 63 -14.24 -1.54 18.25
N ARG A 64 -14.78 -1.15 17.09
CA ARG A 64 -14.80 -1.99 15.87
C ARG A 64 -13.99 -1.37 14.75
N ILE A 65 -13.36 -2.20 13.91
CA ILE A 65 -12.64 -1.74 12.73
C ILE A 65 -13.54 -1.83 11.50
N GLN A 66 -13.54 -0.79 10.67
CA GLN A 66 -14.23 -0.78 9.38
C GLN A 66 -13.27 -0.40 8.25
N MET A 67 -13.19 -1.25 7.24
CA MET A 67 -12.38 -1.00 6.06
C MET A 67 -13.16 -0.27 4.97
N HIS A 68 -12.48 0.67 4.32
CA HIS A 68 -12.95 1.36 3.14
C HIS A 68 -11.98 1.10 2.00
N ILE A 69 -12.39 0.30 1.03
CA ILE A 69 -11.51 -0.16 -0.06
C ILE A 69 -11.76 0.71 -1.28
N ARG A 70 -10.67 1.20 -1.88
CA ARG A 70 -10.63 1.88 -3.18
C ARG A 70 -9.64 1.16 -4.09
N TYR A 71 -9.98 1.13 -5.37
CA TYR A 71 -9.18 0.50 -6.40
C TYR A 71 -8.58 1.55 -7.31
N ILE A 72 -7.27 1.49 -7.51
CA ILE A 72 -6.55 2.24 -8.54
C ILE A 72 -6.77 1.45 -9.84
N THR A 73 -7.65 1.96 -10.69
CA THR A 73 -7.97 1.34 -11.98
C THR A 73 -7.27 2.13 -13.09
N SER A 74 -6.42 1.48 -13.87
CA SER A 74 -5.95 2.04 -15.13
C SER A 74 -6.88 1.60 -16.27
N PRO A 75 -7.31 2.51 -17.16
CA PRO A 75 -8.12 2.15 -18.32
C PRO A 75 -7.35 1.24 -19.30
N ASP A 76 -6.03 1.34 -19.31
CA ASP A 76 -5.15 0.49 -20.09
C ASP A 76 -4.37 -0.43 -19.14
N ASP A 77 -4.59 -1.74 -19.22
CA ASP A 77 -3.99 -2.78 -18.34
C ASP A 77 -2.44 -2.79 -18.30
N HIS A 78 -1.81 -1.96 -19.14
CA HIS A 78 -0.38 -1.84 -19.31
C HIS A 78 0.21 -0.55 -18.73
N PHE A 79 -0.62 0.44 -18.36
CA PHE A 79 -0.10 1.71 -17.87
C PHE A 79 -0.34 1.89 -16.38
N ILE A 80 0.75 2.25 -15.72
CA ILE A 80 0.79 2.88 -14.41
C ILE A 80 0.06 4.23 -14.53
N ASP A 81 -0.91 4.49 -13.66
CA ASP A 81 -1.65 5.76 -13.65
C ASP A 81 -1.57 6.40 -12.25
N GLU A 82 -0.53 7.19 -12.05
CA GLU A 82 -0.34 7.97 -10.82
C GLU A 82 -1.48 8.96 -10.58
N GLY A 83 -2.12 9.46 -11.64
CA GLY A 83 -3.27 10.35 -11.56
C GLY A 83 -4.46 9.65 -10.93
N GLN A 84 -4.75 8.42 -11.34
CA GLN A 84 -5.78 7.59 -10.70
C GLN A 84 -5.42 7.29 -9.25
N ALA A 85 -4.16 6.96 -8.95
CA ALA A 85 -3.73 6.75 -7.58
C ALA A 85 -3.97 7.98 -6.70
N ALA A 86 -3.66 9.18 -7.21
CA ALA A 86 -3.92 10.44 -6.52
C ALA A 86 -5.41 10.66 -6.27
N ILE A 87 -6.25 10.50 -7.30
CA ILE A 87 -7.70 10.70 -7.22
C ILE A 87 -8.31 9.73 -6.20
N GLN A 88 -7.95 8.45 -6.25
CA GLN A 88 -8.51 7.44 -5.35
C GLN A 88 -8.05 7.67 -3.90
N MET A 89 -6.81 8.13 -3.70
CA MET A 89 -6.31 8.50 -2.36
C MET A 89 -7.05 9.72 -1.79
N VAL A 90 -7.21 10.78 -2.58
CA VAL A 90 -7.98 11.97 -2.17
C VAL A 90 -9.42 11.58 -1.86
N ASN A 91 -10.07 10.79 -2.72
CA ASN A 91 -11.43 10.30 -2.49
C ASN A 91 -11.54 9.44 -1.23
N LEU A 92 -10.54 8.60 -0.94
CA LEU A 92 -10.53 7.76 0.27
C LEU A 92 -10.46 8.60 1.56
N LEU A 93 -9.71 9.70 1.52
CA LEU A 93 -9.47 10.57 2.66
C LEU A 93 -10.54 11.65 2.85
N GLN A 94 -11.09 12.19 1.76
CA GLN A 94 -12.09 13.26 1.80
C GLN A 94 -13.53 12.74 1.90
N LEU A 95 -13.82 11.55 1.36
CA LEU A 95 -15.19 11.03 1.33
C LEU A 95 -15.47 10.10 2.52
N GLY A 96 -16.58 10.39 3.21
CA GLY A 96 -17.06 9.62 4.34
C GLY A 96 -16.30 9.90 5.63
N GLU A 97 -16.19 8.89 6.49
CA GLU A 97 -15.62 9.03 7.83
C GLU A 97 -14.10 9.21 7.81
N PRO A 98 -13.51 9.99 8.74
CA PRO A 98 -12.06 10.17 8.84
C PRO A 98 -11.31 8.83 8.98
N LYS A 99 -10.27 8.62 8.18
CA LYS A 99 -9.45 7.39 8.24
C LYS A 99 -8.28 7.61 9.19
N VAL A 100 -8.08 6.71 10.15
CA VAL A 100 -6.92 6.79 11.06
C VAL A 100 -5.62 6.42 10.37
N ALA A 101 -5.71 5.55 9.35
CA ALA A 101 -4.60 5.10 8.53
C ALA A 101 -5.09 4.64 7.16
N VAL A 102 -4.17 4.61 6.20
CA VAL A 102 -4.36 4.01 4.88
C VAL A 102 -3.35 2.88 4.68
N LEU A 103 -3.84 1.72 4.26
CA LEU A 103 -3.04 0.60 3.82
C LEU A 103 -2.89 0.63 2.30
N GLY A 104 -1.65 0.60 1.81
CA GLY A 104 -1.32 0.70 0.39
C GLY A 104 -0.60 2.01 0.01
N PRO A 105 -0.36 2.24 -1.29
CA PRO A 105 -0.59 1.31 -2.39
C PRO A 105 0.40 0.14 -2.31
N PHE A 106 0.16 -0.85 -3.17
CA PHE A 106 0.93 -2.09 -3.22
C PHE A 106 2.03 -2.02 -4.29
N TRP A 107 2.05 -0.95 -5.08
CA TRP A 107 3.09 -0.72 -6.06
C TRP A 107 3.92 0.51 -5.71
N ASP A 108 5.23 0.37 -5.92
CA ASP A 108 6.22 1.42 -5.64
C ASP A 108 5.92 2.71 -6.42
N VAL A 109 5.43 2.56 -7.65
CA VAL A 109 5.19 3.69 -8.54
C VAL A 109 4.06 4.61 -8.04
N HIS A 110 3.01 4.07 -7.41
CA HIS A 110 1.95 4.89 -6.84
C HIS A 110 2.30 5.44 -5.45
N LEU A 111 3.33 4.88 -4.81
CA LEU A 111 3.70 5.20 -3.44
C LEU A 111 4.06 6.68 -3.29
N TYR A 112 4.84 7.21 -4.22
CA TYR A 112 5.36 8.58 -4.11
C TYR A 112 4.22 9.59 -4.00
N THR A 113 3.30 9.51 -4.95
CA THR A 113 2.15 10.41 -5.06
C THR A 113 1.19 10.22 -3.90
N THR A 114 0.85 8.99 -3.54
CA THR A 114 -0.08 8.70 -2.44
C THR A 114 0.49 9.08 -1.07
N ALA A 115 1.78 8.84 -0.82
CA ALA A 115 2.45 9.18 0.44
C ALA A 115 2.50 10.68 0.70
N LYS A 116 2.75 11.48 -0.35
CA LYS A 116 2.66 12.95 -0.24
C LYS A 116 1.26 13.41 0.11
N ILE A 117 0.25 12.82 -0.52
CA ILE A 117 -1.15 13.12 -0.22
C ILE A 117 -1.45 12.74 1.23
N ALA A 118 -1.10 11.53 1.68
CA ALA A 118 -1.29 11.11 3.06
C ALA A 118 -0.65 12.09 4.06
N SER A 119 0.59 12.52 3.79
CA SER A 119 1.29 13.49 4.64
C SER A 119 0.58 14.84 4.70
N ASN A 120 0.01 15.33 3.58
CA ASN A 120 -0.77 16.57 3.55
C ASN A 120 -2.07 16.47 4.37
N PHE A 121 -2.68 15.29 4.41
CA PHE A 121 -3.86 14.99 5.24
C PHE A 121 -3.48 14.52 6.66
N ARG A 122 -2.19 14.55 7.03
CA ARG A 122 -1.65 14.05 8.31
C ARG A 122 -2.13 12.62 8.64
N THR A 123 -2.34 11.81 7.60
CA THR A 123 -2.79 10.42 7.73
C THR A 123 -1.59 9.49 7.65
N ILE A 124 -1.54 8.49 8.53
CA ILE A 124 -0.53 7.44 8.47
C ILE A 124 -0.80 6.58 7.23
N GLN A 125 0.23 6.37 6.43
CA GLN A 125 0.17 5.43 5.32
C GLN A 125 1.13 4.27 5.57
N LEU A 126 0.64 3.05 5.40
CA LEU A 126 1.44 1.83 5.52
C LEU A 126 1.41 1.08 4.19
N SER A 127 2.55 1.05 3.49
CA SER A 127 2.67 0.21 2.29
C SER A 127 3.26 -1.15 2.65
N PRO A 128 2.53 -2.26 2.42
CA PRO A 128 2.96 -3.58 2.86
C PRO A 128 3.95 -4.24 1.91
N VAL A 129 4.15 -3.71 0.69
CA VAL A 129 4.95 -4.38 -0.34
C VAL A 129 5.94 -3.47 -1.07
N SER A 130 5.84 -2.15 -0.85
CA SER A 130 6.79 -1.19 -1.43
C SER A 130 8.22 -1.44 -0.96
N ARG A 131 9.16 -1.42 -1.92
CA ARG A 131 10.60 -1.58 -1.69
C ARG A 131 11.43 -0.40 -2.19
N SER A 132 10.82 0.62 -2.79
CA SER A 132 11.51 1.82 -3.27
C SER A 132 12.28 2.54 -2.16
N ALA A 133 13.50 3.00 -2.46
CA ALA A 133 14.33 3.75 -1.54
C ALA A 133 13.99 5.24 -1.46
N ILE A 134 13.25 5.75 -2.46
CA ILE A 134 12.87 7.17 -2.59
C ILE A 134 12.09 7.66 -1.37
N SER A 135 11.24 6.78 -0.81
CA SER A 135 10.47 7.05 0.41
C SER A 135 11.31 7.38 1.65
N LEU A 136 12.57 6.95 1.72
CA LEU A 136 13.41 7.12 2.91
C LEU A 136 14.08 8.50 2.99
N ARG A 137 14.07 9.27 1.90
CA ARG A 137 14.86 10.51 1.78
C ARG A 137 14.01 11.77 1.63
N ASP A 138 12.72 11.64 1.33
CA ASP A 138 11.83 12.79 1.13
C ASP A 138 11.11 13.14 2.45
N PRO A 139 11.42 14.29 3.10
CA PRO A 139 10.75 14.70 4.33
C PRO A 139 9.24 14.95 4.15
N ARG A 140 8.77 15.10 2.90
CA ARG A 140 7.34 15.25 2.57
C ARG A 140 6.55 13.95 2.67
N MET A 141 7.20 12.83 2.99
CA MET A 141 6.59 11.52 3.24
C MET A 141 6.68 11.10 4.70
N SER A 142 6.63 12.07 5.61
CA SER A 142 6.83 11.86 7.05
C SER A 142 5.87 10.87 7.72
N THR A 143 4.72 10.61 7.11
CA THR A 143 3.70 9.69 7.63
C THR A 143 3.68 8.32 6.93
N LEU A 144 4.66 8.06 6.06
CA LEU A 144 4.80 6.79 5.35
C LEU A 144 5.63 5.79 6.15
N TYR A 145 5.05 4.61 6.36
CA TYR A 145 5.69 3.45 6.95
C TYR A 145 5.63 2.27 5.97
N ARG A 146 6.56 1.33 6.12
CA ARG A 146 6.64 0.13 5.26
C ARG A 146 6.97 -1.10 6.09
N ILE A 147 6.48 -2.24 5.63
CA ILE A 147 6.70 -3.54 6.30
C ILE A 147 7.92 -4.26 5.71
N ILE A 148 8.16 -4.12 4.39
CA ILE A 148 9.24 -4.82 3.69
C ILE A 148 10.49 -3.93 3.61
N GLN A 149 11.65 -4.59 3.62
CA GLN A 149 12.95 -3.96 3.44
C GLN A 149 13.13 -3.36 2.04
N ASP A 150 13.91 -2.29 1.95
CA ASP A 150 14.27 -1.66 0.69
C ASP A 150 15.08 -2.59 -0.22
N PHE A 151 15.03 -2.34 -1.54
CA PHE A 151 15.77 -3.13 -2.52
C PHE A 151 17.29 -3.10 -2.32
N HIS A 152 17.85 -2.04 -1.71
CA HIS A 152 19.29 -1.94 -1.52
C HIS A 152 19.83 -2.84 -0.41
N GLN A 153 18.99 -3.38 0.48
CA GLN A 153 19.44 -4.36 1.48
C GLN A 153 20.08 -5.61 0.83
N ILE A 154 19.66 -5.98 -0.38
CA ILE A 154 20.25 -7.11 -1.12
C ILE A 154 21.72 -6.86 -1.50
N ASN A 155 22.15 -5.60 -1.60
CA ASN A 155 23.53 -5.29 -1.99
C ASN A 155 24.53 -5.75 -0.94
N ARG A 156 24.17 -5.75 0.35
CA ARG A 156 25.01 -6.31 1.42
C ARG A 156 25.25 -7.81 1.23
N PHE A 157 24.22 -8.54 0.81
CA PHE A 157 24.34 -9.95 0.49
C PHE A 157 25.20 -10.19 -0.75
N ARG A 158 24.97 -9.43 -1.83
CA ARG A 158 25.77 -9.50 -3.07
C ARG A 158 27.27 -9.27 -2.78
N ILE A 159 27.62 -8.26 -1.98
CA ILE A 159 29.01 -7.97 -1.60
C ILE A 159 29.61 -9.13 -0.79
N LYS A 160 28.86 -9.71 0.16
CA LYS A 160 29.33 -10.89 0.92
C LYS A 160 29.60 -12.09 0.01
N LEU A 161 28.73 -12.32 -0.97
CA LEU A 161 28.88 -13.38 -1.96
C LEU A 161 30.12 -13.18 -2.83
N MET A 162 30.33 -11.96 -3.33
CA MET A 162 31.54 -11.62 -4.10
C MET A 162 32.82 -11.89 -3.30
N LYS A 163 32.85 -11.48 -2.03
CA LYS A 163 33.98 -11.73 -1.13
C LYS A 163 34.22 -13.23 -0.90
N HIS A 164 33.15 -14.01 -0.73
CA HIS A 164 33.24 -15.45 -0.52
C HIS A 164 33.92 -16.18 -1.69
N PHE A 165 33.62 -15.78 -2.93
CA PHE A 165 34.21 -16.37 -4.13
C PHE A 165 35.48 -15.67 -4.65
N GLY A 166 36.00 -14.67 -3.93
CA GLY A 166 37.19 -13.93 -4.34
C GLY A 166 36.99 -13.04 -5.57
N TRP A 167 35.75 -12.68 -5.92
CA TRP A 167 35.48 -11.77 -7.03
C TRP A 167 35.86 -10.34 -6.67
N THR A 168 36.80 -9.75 -7.42
CA THR A 168 37.32 -8.39 -7.19
C THR A 168 36.78 -7.36 -8.18
N ARG A 169 36.04 -7.81 -9.21
CA ARG A 169 35.45 -6.95 -10.24
C ARG A 169 34.03 -7.42 -10.54
N ALA A 170 33.14 -6.47 -10.78
CA ALA A 170 31.79 -6.72 -11.26
C ALA A 170 31.39 -5.61 -12.23
N ALA A 171 30.51 -5.96 -13.17
CA ALA A 171 29.81 -5.01 -14.01
C ALA A 171 28.32 -5.11 -13.71
N THR A 172 27.62 -3.98 -13.72
CA THR A 172 26.18 -3.91 -13.53
C THR A 172 25.53 -3.41 -14.79
N ILE A 173 24.49 -4.09 -15.24
CA ILE A 173 23.55 -3.59 -16.23
C ILE A 173 22.31 -3.20 -15.44
N VAL A 174 21.90 -1.95 -15.54
CA VAL A 174 20.70 -1.39 -14.90
C VAL A 174 19.77 -0.91 -15.98
N THR A 175 18.48 -1.13 -15.80
CA THR A 175 17.46 -0.53 -16.67
C THR A 175 17.20 0.91 -16.22
N LEU A 176 16.56 1.71 -17.09
CA LEU A 176 16.09 3.06 -16.71
C LEU A 176 15.08 2.97 -15.57
N ASP A 177 14.17 1.99 -15.61
CA ASP A 177 13.17 1.74 -14.57
C ASP A 177 13.83 1.47 -13.19
N ASP A 178 14.98 0.78 -13.16
CA ASP A 178 15.72 0.52 -11.92
C ASP A 178 16.31 1.80 -11.30
N LEU A 179 16.63 2.80 -12.12
CA LEU A 179 17.18 4.09 -11.68
C LEU A 179 16.10 5.03 -11.16
N GLU A 180 14.91 4.99 -11.75
CA GLU A 180 13.77 5.82 -11.33
C GLU A 180 13.13 5.36 -10.01
N LEU A 181 13.41 4.11 -9.58
CA LEU A 181 12.93 3.53 -8.32
C LEU A 181 13.96 3.59 -7.16
N SER A 182 15.21 3.95 -7.47
CA SER A 182 16.35 4.07 -6.54
C SER A 182 16.54 5.47 -5.98
#